data_AF-A0A3M1CTE8-F1
#
_entry.id   AF-A0A3M1CTE8-F1
#
_cell.length_a   1.000
_cell.length_b   1.000
_cell.length_c   1.000
_cell.angle_alpha   90.00
_cell.angle_beta   90.00
_cell.angle_gamma   90.00
#
_symmetry.space_group_name_H-M   'P 1'
#
loop_
_entity.id
_entity.type
_entity.pdbx_description
1 polymer ?
#
loop_
_entity_poly.entity_id
_entity_poly.type
_entity_poly.pdbx_seq_one_letter_code
_entity_poly.pdbx_strand_id
1 'polypeptide(L)'
;LGTVLQGIGVLAGVVAVSAAVFQSWTGLANVRIWSGMVTACVLSLLLVGGFDWLDLLNKIMMATLAVATVMAFIPVCPGVKELGRIFVPSLPGGSVVLVAAILGWMPTGIDVSVWHSFWSLEKFSRLERKGMKELASTAERLRASLVDMRTGYILSLLTGLMFVCMGAAHLAGKAGQLQGVGFADALSRAYTAIMGGWMRHLFMLTAFFAMFSTSYTVIDGFSRSFAEGLAVLFEKAAVRHAKRGIYLGFASTTSLLAVATIALVGNPVTLVTVVAIVSLALAPLLYALNLWCTTRHITDCSMRPHPAVILLGWLGVAGMILALGLTVYVKLII
;
A
#
# COMPACT_ATOMS: atom_id res chain seq x y z
N LEU A 1 -1.96 15.39 13.19
CA LEU A 1 -2.48 15.95 11.92
C LEU A 1 -2.09 15.08 10.72
N GLY A 2 -0.79 14.82 10.46
CA GLY A 2 -0.32 14.04 9.31
C GLY A 2 -0.99 12.65 9.18
N THR A 3 -1.04 11.88 10.27
CA THR A 3 -1.73 10.58 10.33
C THR A 3 -3.21 10.63 9.95
N VAL A 4 -3.90 11.72 10.29
CA VAL A 4 -5.33 11.90 9.97
C VAL A 4 -5.50 12.17 8.48
N LEU A 5 -4.71 13.10 7.93
CA LEU A 5 -4.76 13.45 6.51
C LEU A 5 -4.36 12.28 5.62
N GLN A 6 -3.28 11.57 5.96
CA GLN A 6 -2.88 10.35 5.27
C GLN A 6 -3.94 9.27 5.40
N GLY A 7 -4.49 9.06 6.60
CA GLY A 7 -5.54 8.06 6.83
C GLY A 7 -6.75 8.25 5.91
N ILE A 8 -7.25 9.48 5.83
CA ILE A 8 -8.40 9.81 4.95
C ILE A 8 -8.01 9.67 3.48
N GLY A 9 -6.86 10.22 3.08
CA GLY A 9 -6.41 10.23 1.69
C GLY A 9 -6.13 8.83 1.15
N VAL A 10 -5.30 8.06 1.84
CA VAL A 10 -4.95 6.67 1.49
C VAL A 10 -6.19 5.82 1.42
N LEU A 11 -7.09 5.94 2.40
CA LEU A 11 -8.35 5.20 2.40
C LEU A 11 -9.22 5.58 1.20
N ALA A 12 -9.38 6.89 0.94
CA ALA A 12 -10.15 7.38 -0.20
C ALA A 12 -9.61 6.84 -1.53
N GLY A 13 -8.28 6.84 -1.71
CA GLY A 13 -7.64 6.32 -2.91
C GLY A 13 -7.91 4.83 -3.12
N VAL A 14 -7.65 4.00 -2.10
CA VAL A 14 -7.82 2.54 -2.21
C VAL A 14 -9.28 2.13 -2.38
N VAL A 15 -10.20 2.77 -1.64
CA VAL A 15 -11.65 2.51 -1.78
C VAL A 15 -12.16 2.97 -3.14
N ALA A 16 -11.67 4.11 -3.66
CA ALA A 16 -12.04 4.57 -5.00
C ALA A 16 -11.58 3.59 -6.08
N VAL A 17 -10.38 3.02 -5.95
CA VAL A 17 -9.87 2.00 -6.90
C VAL A 17 -10.68 0.71 -6.79
N SER A 18 -10.97 0.23 -5.57
CA SER A 18 -11.83 -0.95 -5.36
C SER A 18 -13.22 -0.76 -6.01
N ALA A 19 -13.82 0.41 -5.80
CA ALA A 19 -15.11 0.76 -6.39
C ALA A 19 -15.06 0.90 -7.92
N ALA A 20 -13.98 1.49 -8.45
CA ALA A 20 -13.77 1.59 -9.90
C ALA A 20 -13.65 0.21 -10.55
N VAL A 21 -12.86 -0.70 -9.98
CA VAL A 21 -12.73 -2.10 -10.44
C VAL A 21 -14.10 -2.77 -10.50
N PHE A 22 -14.89 -2.64 -9.44
CA PHE A 22 -16.20 -3.28 -9.36
C PHE A 22 -17.22 -2.65 -10.33
N GLN A 23 -17.16 -1.33 -10.53
CA GLN A 23 -17.95 -0.65 -11.56
C GLN A 23 -17.55 -1.13 -12.96
N SER A 24 -16.27 -1.22 -13.29
CA SER A 24 -15.81 -1.72 -14.60
C SER A 24 -16.23 -3.18 -14.84
N TRP A 25 -16.23 -3.98 -13.77
CA TRP A 25 -16.59 -5.39 -13.87
C TRP A 25 -18.10 -5.61 -14.06
N THR A 26 -18.93 -4.91 -13.29
CA THR A 26 -20.38 -5.16 -13.25
C THR A 26 -21.23 -4.18 -14.06
N GLY A 27 -20.80 -2.93 -14.19
CA GLY A 27 -21.59 -1.85 -14.80
C GLY A 27 -22.86 -1.45 -14.02
N LEU A 28 -23.09 -2.02 -12.82
CA LEU A 28 -24.39 -1.93 -12.13
C LEU A 28 -24.59 -0.62 -11.35
N ALA A 29 -23.52 0.03 -10.90
CA ALA A 29 -23.60 1.26 -10.12
C ALA A 29 -22.34 2.13 -10.29
N ASN A 30 -22.46 3.42 -9.94
CA ASN A 30 -21.36 4.38 -10.02
C ASN A 30 -20.36 4.22 -8.86
N VAL A 31 -19.11 4.67 -9.06
CA VAL A 31 -18.02 4.67 -8.07
C VAL A 31 -18.50 5.10 -6.69
N ARG A 32 -19.31 6.18 -6.59
CA ARG A 32 -19.80 6.71 -5.32
C ARG A 32 -20.56 5.68 -4.47
N ILE A 33 -21.46 4.92 -5.10
CA ILE A 33 -22.29 3.92 -4.41
C ILE A 33 -21.41 2.73 -4.00
N TRP A 34 -20.57 2.25 -4.93
CA TRP A 34 -19.63 1.16 -4.65
C TRP A 34 -18.65 1.50 -3.54
N SER A 35 -18.12 2.73 -3.51
CA SER A 35 -17.24 3.19 -2.44
C SER A 35 -17.94 3.17 -1.08
N GLY A 36 -19.19 3.60 -1.02
CA GLY A 36 -20.01 3.51 0.20
C GLY A 36 -20.22 2.07 0.65
N MET A 37 -20.58 1.17 -0.26
CA MET A 37 -20.79 -0.25 0.04
C MET A 37 -19.52 -0.96 0.51
N VAL A 38 -18.39 -0.74 -0.18
CA VAL A 38 -17.08 -1.30 0.19
C VAL A 38 -16.70 -0.81 1.59
N THR A 39 -16.82 0.49 1.84
CA THR A 39 -16.48 1.08 3.14
C THR A 39 -17.35 0.52 4.26
N ALA A 40 -18.67 0.43 4.04
CA ALA A 40 -19.60 -0.14 5.01
C ALA A 40 -19.28 -1.61 5.31
N CYS A 41 -18.95 -2.39 4.28
CA CYS A 41 -18.57 -3.79 4.43
C CYS A 41 -17.27 -3.93 5.25
N VAL A 42 -16.23 -3.14 4.92
CA VAL A 42 -14.96 -3.14 5.66
C VAL A 42 -15.17 -2.75 7.13
N LEU A 43 -15.95 -1.71 7.40
CA LEU A 43 -16.28 -1.30 8.77
C LEU A 43 -17.04 -2.41 9.53
N SER A 44 -18.00 -3.07 8.88
CA SER A 44 -18.74 -4.16 9.50
C SER A 44 -17.83 -5.34 9.86
N LEU A 45 -16.87 -5.67 8.99
CA LEU A 45 -15.87 -6.72 9.26
C LEU A 45 -14.94 -6.34 10.42
N LEU A 46 -14.56 -5.07 10.54
CA LEU A 46 -13.77 -4.60 11.69
C LEU A 46 -14.55 -4.69 13.01
N LEU A 47 -15.88 -4.51 12.97
CA LEU A 47 -16.75 -4.61 14.16
C LEU A 47 -16.98 -6.06 14.60
N VAL A 48 -17.28 -6.95 13.64
CA VAL A 48 -17.57 -8.38 13.88
C VAL A 48 -16.28 -9.14 14.20
N GLY A 49 -15.15 -8.74 13.60
CA GLY A 49 -13.96 -9.56 13.55
C GLY A 49 -14.08 -10.67 12.50
N GLY A 50 -13.00 -11.45 12.29
CA GLY A 50 -13.00 -12.56 11.33
C GLY A 50 -12.20 -12.32 10.05
N PHE A 51 -11.18 -11.46 10.09
CA PHE A 51 -10.28 -11.24 8.95
C PHE A 51 -9.52 -12.50 8.48
N ASP A 52 -9.45 -13.57 9.29
CA ASP A 52 -8.66 -14.77 8.97
C ASP A 52 -9.09 -15.45 7.64
N TRP A 53 -10.40 -15.51 7.34
CA TRP A 53 -10.88 -16.10 6.08
C TRP A 53 -10.61 -15.18 4.89
N LEU A 54 -10.75 -13.87 5.09
CA LEU A 54 -10.54 -12.86 4.06
C LEU A 54 -9.04 -12.78 3.70
N ASP A 55 -8.18 -12.90 4.70
CA ASP A 55 -6.73 -12.99 4.54
C ASP A 55 -6.33 -14.24 3.74
N LEU A 56 -6.92 -15.40 4.05
CA LEU A 56 -6.70 -16.62 3.29
C LEU A 56 -7.15 -16.46 1.84
N LEU A 57 -8.35 -15.93 1.61
CA LEU A 57 -8.87 -15.69 0.27
C LEU A 57 -7.96 -14.73 -0.52
N ASN A 58 -7.54 -13.62 0.11
CA ASN A 58 -6.65 -12.65 -0.51
C ASN A 58 -5.30 -13.29 -0.88
N LYS A 59 -4.72 -14.12 0.00
CA LYS A 59 -3.48 -14.86 -0.29
C LYS A 59 -3.62 -15.79 -1.49
N ILE A 60 -4.73 -16.52 -1.59
CA ILE A 60 -5.01 -17.40 -2.73
C ILE A 60 -5.10 -16.57 -4.01
N MET A 61 -5.91 -15.50 -4.00
CA MET A 61 -6.10 -14.63 -5.17
C MET A 61 -4.78 -13.98 -5.62
N MET A 62 -3.99 -13.44 -4.69
CA MET A 62 -2.69 -12.86 -4.97
C MET A 62 -1.70 -13.87 -5.53
N ALA A 63 -1.67 -15.10 -5.00
CA ALA A 63 -0.85 -16.17 -5.55
C ALA A 63 -1.29 -16.54 -6.98
N THR A 64 -2.59 -16.64 -7.23
CA THR A 64 -3.14 -16.90 -8.57
C THR A 64 -2.77 -15.78 -9.56
N LEU A 65 -2.92 -14.52 -9.16
CA LEU A 65 -2.54 -13.38 -10.01
C LEU A 65 -1.03 -13.31 -10.24
N ALA A 66 -0.21 -13.63 -9.24
CA ALA A 66 1.24 -13.70 -9.41
C ALA A 66 1.60 -14.73 -10.48
N VAL A 67 1.06 -15.95 -10.40
CA VAL A 67 1.27 -16.99 -11.43
C VAL A 67 0.79 -16.52 -12.80
N ALA A 68 -0.41 -15.94 -12.89
CA ALA A 68 -0.93 -15.39 -14.14
C ALA A 68 -0.03 -14.27 -14.71
N THR A 69 0.59 -13.46 -13.84
CA THR A 69 1.51 -12.39 -14.22
C THR A 69 2.80 -12.96 -14.78
N VAL A 70 3.36 -14.01 -14.17
CA VAL A 70 4.52 -14.72 -14.73
C VAL A 70 4.18 -15.28 -16.11
N MET A 71 3.03 -15.95 -16.25
CA MET A 71 2.60 -16.53 -17.53
C MET A 71 2.38 -15.47 -18.61
N ALA A 72 1.78 -14.32 -18.25
CA ALA A 72 1.57 -13.20 -19.15
C ALA A 72 2.86 -12.44 -19.46
N PHE A 73 3.86 -12.47 -18.57
CA PHE A 73 5.14 -11.80 -18.78
C PHE A 73 6.05 -12.54 -19.76
N ILE A 74 6.06 -13.88 -19.75
CA ILE A 74 6.97 -14.70 -20.58
C ILE A 74 6.99 -14.27 -22.07
N PRO A 75 5.85 -14.07 -22.76
CA PRO A 75 5.83 -13.70 -24.18
C PRO A 75 6.33 -12.27 -24.46
N VAL A 76 6.31 -11.39 -23.46
CA VAL A 76 6.69 -9.98 -23.58
C VAL A 76 7.98 -9.64 -22.83
N CYS A 77 8.71 -10.66 -22.39
CA CYS A 77 9.99 -10.50 -21.73
C CYS A 77 10.95 -9.74 -22.66
N PRO A 78 11.52 -8.61 -22.22
CA PRO A 78 12.35 -7.77 -23.09
C PRO A 78 13.61 -8.52 -23.51
N GLY A 79 13.92 -8.51 -24.80
CA GLY A 79 15.17 -9.04 -25.33
C GLY A 79 16.40 -8.24 -24.87
N VAL A 80 17.59 -8.82 -25.03
CA VAL A 80 18.87 -8.23 -24.59
C VAL A 80 19.11 -6.80 -25.14
N LYS A 81 18.67 -6.52 -26.37
CA LYS A 81 18.78 -5.20 -26.99
C LYS A 81 17.91 -4.13 -26.31
N GLU A 82 16.70 -4.51 -25.88
CA GLU A 82 15.78 -3.61 -25.19
C GLU A 82 16.23 -3.38 -23.73
N LEU A 83 16.78 -4.40 -23.08
CA LEU A 83 17.42 -4.25 -21.76
C LEU A 83 18.59 -3.25 -21.81
N GLY A 84 19.33 -3.19 -22.92
CA GLY A 84 20.39 -2.20 -23.12
C GLY A 84 19.91 -0.75 -23.04
N ARG A 85 18.63 -0.47 -23.34
CA ARG A 85 18.05 0.89 -23.25
C ARG A 85 17.86 1.37 -21.80
N ILE A 86 17.85 0.48 -20.81
CA ILE A 86 17.81 0.85 -19.38
C ILE A 86 19.05 1.67 -18.99
N PHE A 87 20.18 1.43 -19.66
CA PHE A 87 21.43 2.15 -19.42
C PHE A 87 21.57 3.44 -20.23
N VAL A 88 20.60 3.75 -21.09
CA VAL A 88 20.57 5.00 -21.85
C VAL A 88 19.72 6.01 -21.06
N PRO A 89 20.34 7.02 -20.40
CA PRO A 89 19.59 7.99 -19.62
C PRO A 89 18.67 8.80 -20.56
N SER A 90 17.37 8.66 -20.35
CA SER A 90 16.34 9.45 -21.01
C SER A 90 15.33 9.93 -19.97
N LEU A 91 14.91 11.19 -20.06
CA LEU A 91 13.90 11.79 -19.18
C LEU A 91 12.72 12.27 -20.03
N PRO A 92 11.79 11.37 -20.39
CA PRO A 92 10.57 11.78 -21.08
C PRO A 92 9.77 12.79 -20.25
N GLY A 93 9.04 13.70 -20.90
CA GLY A 93 8.16 14.65 -20.22
C GLY A 93 7.12 13.94 -19.34
N GLY A 94 6.87 14.46 -18.12
CA GLY A 94 5.92 13.87 -17.16
C GLY A 94 6.43 12.66 -16.36
N SER A 95 7.56 12.05 -16.75
CA SER A 95 8.14 10.89 -16.05
C SER A 95 8.50 11.19 -14.60
N VAL A 96 8.97 12.41 -14.31
CA VAL A 96 9.41 12.79 -12.96
C VAL A 96 8.26 12.74 -11.96
N VAL A 97 7.08 13.21 -12.34
CA VAL A 97 5.89 13.17 -11.47
C VAL A 97 5.43 11.72 -11.25
N LEU A 98 5.47 10.89 -12.30
CA LEU A 98 5.12 9.47 -12.20
C LEU A 98 6.11 8.71 -11.30
N VAL A 99 7.41 8.91 -11.50
CA VAL A 99 8.48 8.31 -10.69
C VAL A 99 8.36 8.77 -9.24
N ALA A 100 8.10 10.05 -9.00
CA ALA A 100 7.88 10.57 -7.66
C ALA A 100 6.67 9.93 -6.97
N ALA A 101 5.55 9.78 -7.68
CA ALA A 101 4.36 9.11 -7.16
C ALA A 101 4.64 7.63 -6.83
N ILE A 102 5.43 6.94 -7.66
CA ILE A 102 5.88 5.57 -7.41
C ILE A 102 6.76 5.52 -6.16
N LEU A 103 7.75 6.40 -6.02
CA LEU A 103 8.67 6.42 -4.88
C LEU A 103 7.97 6.70 -3.53
N GLY A 104 6.90 7.49 -3.54
CA GLY A 104 6.14 7.82 -2.32
C GLY A 104 5.30 6.68 -1.74
N TRP A 105 5.01 5.63 -2.52
CA TRP A 105 4.05 4.57 -2.14
C TRP A 105 4.51 3.15 -2.42
N MET A 106 5.50 2.91 -3.30
CA MET A 106 6.00 1.57 -3.60
C MET A 106 7.19 1.15 -2.73
N PRO A 107 7.30 -0.15 -2.37
CA PRO A 107 6.26 -1.19 -2.49
C PRO A 107 5.16 -1.04 -1.42
N THR A 108 5.44 -0.31 -0.35
CA THR A 108 4.47 0.08 0.68
C THR A 108 4.85 1.44 1.25
N GLY A 109 3.88 2.18 1.79
CA GLY A 109 4.13 3.43 2.51
C GLY A 109 4.99 3.22 3.77
N ILE A 110 5.77 4.24 4.13
CA ILE A 110 6.68 4.19 5.31
C ILE A 110 5.89 4.12 6.62
N ASP A 111 4.67 4.66 6.65
CA ASP A 111 3.71 4.59 7.75
C ASP A 111 3.38 3.15 8.17
N VAL A 112 3.44 2.19 7.24
CA VAL A 112 3.18 0.77 7.49
C VAL A 112 4.21 0.15 8.44
N SER A 113 5.40 0.74 8.60
CA SER A 113 6.40 0.29 9.59
C SER A 113 5.85 0.23 11.03
N VAL A 114 5.04 1.24 11.40
CA VAL A 114 4.38 1.31 12.71
C VAL A 114 3.29 0.25 12.82
N TRP A 115 2.53 0.03 11.75
CA TRP A 115 1.47 -0.98 11.71
C TRP A 115 2.03 -2.39 11.82
N HIS A 116 3.12 -2.68 11.09
CA HIS A 116 3.83 -3.94 11.20
C HIS A 116 4.33 -4.21 12.62
N SER A 117 4.75 -3.18 13.35
CA SER A 117 5.12 -3.32 14.76
C SER A 117 3.93 -3.76 15.61
N PHE A 118 2.76 -3.11 15.46
CA PHE A 118 1.54 -3.50 16.18
C PHE A 118 1.03 -4.89 15.80
N TRP A 119 0.99 -5.23 14.52
CA TRP A 119 0.54 -6.55 14.07
C TRP A 119 1.52 -7.66 14.46
N SER A 120 2.83 -7.38 14.48
CA SER A 120 3.82 -8.34 14.96
C SER A 120 3.60 -8.63 16.45
N LEU A 121 3.42 -7.58 17.28
CA LEU A 121 3.09 -7.74 18.70
C LEU A 121 1.80 -8.55 18.88
N GLU A 122 0.73 -8.20 18.17
CA GLU A 122 -0.54 -8.93 18.27
C GLU A 122 -0.42 -10.38 17.80
N LYS A 123 0.29 -10.63 16.69
CA LYS A 123 0.55 -11.97 16.16
C LYS A 123 1.24 -12.84 17.18
N PHE A 124 2.32 -12.34 17.81
CA PHE A 124 3.03 -13.10 18.85
C PHE A 124 2.17 -13.30 20.10
N SER A 125 1.46 -12.28 20.59
CA SER A 125 0.53 -12.43 21.72
C SER A 125 -0.65 -13.36 21.42
N ARG A 126 -1.05 -13.51 20.16
CA ARG A 126 -2.08 -14.47 19.74
C ARG A 126 -1.53 -15.91 19.70
N LEU A 127 -0.29 -16.10 19.26
CA LEU A 127 0.38 -17.39 19.24
C LEU A 127 0.64 -17.91 20.67
N GLU A 128 1.09 -17.04 21.58
CA GLU A 128 1.25 -17.34 23.00
C GLU A 128 -0.08 -17.80 23.63
N ARG A 129 -1.17 -17.07 23.40
CA ARG A 129 -2.51 -17.44 23.90
C ARG A 129 -3.03 -18.77 23.34
N LYS A 130 -2.59 -19.19 22.15
CA LYS A 130 -2.97 -20.46 21.53
C LYS A 130 -2.06 -21.63 21.92
N GLY A 131 -1.06 -21.41 22.78
CA GLY A 131 -0.09 -22.44 23.17
C GLY A 131 0.79 -22.94 22.02
N MET A 132 0.83 -22.23 20.88
CA MET A 132 1.60 -22.62 19.70
C MET A 132 2.95 -21.90 19.69
N LYS A 133 4.03 -22.67 19.95
CA LYS A 133 5.45 -22.30 19.87
C LYS A 133 5.85 -21.06 20.67
N GLU A 134 6.60 -21.29 21.75
CA GLU A 134 7.54 -20.31 22.29
C GLU A 134 8.60 -20.01 21.21
N LEU A 135 8.48 -18.90 20.49
CA LEU A 135 9.72 -18.25 20.06
C LEU A 135 10.41 -17.79 21.35
N ALA A 136 11.50 -18.47 21.69
CA ALA A 136 12.11 -18.43 23.01
C ALA A 136 12.77 -17.06 23.30
N SER A 137 13.16 -16.33 22.26
CA SER A 137 13.77 -15.00 22.40
C SER A 137 13.15 -13.92 21.50
N THR A 138 13.22 -12.67 21.95
CA THR A 138 12.88 -11.48 21.16
C THR A 138 13.67 -11.42 19.85
N ALA A 139 14.92 -11.89 19.84
CA ALA A 139 15.77 -11.94 18.67
C ALA A 139 15.23 -12.89 17.58
N GLU A 140 14.69 -14.05 17.97
CA GLU A 140 14.04 -14.97 17.02
C GLU A 140 12.78 -14.36 16.41
N ARG A 141 11.97 -13.66 17.23
CA ARG A 141 10.75 -12.98 16.77
C ARG A 141 11.06 -11.89 15.75
N LEU A 142 12.11 -11.12 16.04
CA LEU A 142 12.63 -10.12 15.11
C LEU A 142 13.13 -10.77 13.82
N ARG A 143 13.94 -11.84 13.91
CA ARG A 143 14.47 -12.54 12.73
C ARG A 143 13.36 -13.09 11.84
N ALA A 144 12.34 -13.73 12.43
CA ALA A 144 11.18 -14.22 11.69
C ALA A 144 10.44 -13.09 10.97
N SER A 145 10.22 -11.97 11.64
CA SER A 145 9.55 -10.79 11.07
C SER A 145 10.38 -10.15 9.93
N LEU A 146 11.70 -10.11 10.06
CA LEU A 146 12.61 -9.61 9.02
C LEU A 146 12.64 -10.50 7.78
N VAL A 147 12.60 -11.82 7.94
CA VAL A 147 12.53 -12.76 6.82
C VAL A 147 11.21 -12.58 6.06
N ASP A 148 10.10 -12.50 6.79
CA ASP A 148 8.76 -12.26 6.23
C ASP A 148 8.73 -10.97 5.40
N MET A 149 9.20 -9.85 5.97
CA MET A 149 9.29 -8.58 5.25
C MET A 149 10.19 -8.66 4.01
N ARG A 150 11.41 -9.21 4.13
CA ARG A 150 12.35 -9.29 3.01
C ARG A 150 11.77 -10.09 1.84
N THR A 151 11.13 -11.22 2.13
CA THR A 151 10.46 -12.03 1.10
C THR A 151 9.34 -11.23 0.43
N GLY A 152 8.50 -10.54 1.21
CA GLY A 152 7.44 -9.68 0.66
C GLY A 152 7.97 -8.57 -0.26
N TYR A 153 9.06 -7.90 0.13
CA TYR A 153 9.70 -6.86 -0.69
C TYR A 153 10.30 -7.41 -1.99
N ILE A 154 10.97 -8.56 -1.95
CA ILE A 154 11.53 -9.21 -3.15
C ILE A 154 10.40 -9.60 -4.11
N LEU A 155 9.33 -10.23 -3.61
CA LEU A 155 8.18 -10.59 -4.43
C LEU A 155 7.51 -9.36 -5.06
N SER A 156 7.38 -8.28 -4.29
CA SER A 156 6.82 -7.01 -4.78
C SER A 156 7.68 -6.39 -5.87
N LEU A 157 9.02 -6.41 -5.70
CA LEU A 157 9.95 -5.91 -6.71
C LEU A 157 9.85 -6.70 -8.02
N LEU A 158 9.90 -8.03 -7.94
CA LEU A 158 9.80 -8.90 -9.13
C LEU A 158 8.48 -8.69 -9.87
N THR A 159 7.37 -8.66 -9.14
CA THR A 159 6.03 -8.46 -9.72
C THR A 159 5.91 -7.05 -10.31
N GLY A 160 6.44 -6.03 -9.64
CA GLY A 160 6.47 -4.65 -10.13
C GLY A 160 7.23 -4.50 -11.45
N LEU A 161 8.39 -5.16 -11.57
CA LEU A 161 9.16 -5.18 -12.82
C LEU A 161 8.37 -5.84 -13.96
N MET A 162 7.71 -6.97 -13.69
CA MET A 162 6.84 -7.63 -14.68
C MET A 162 5.70 -6.71 -15.14
N PHE A 163 5.04 -6.02 -14.20
CA PHE A 163 3.98 -5.06 -14.52
C PHE A 163 4.46 -3.89 -15.37
N VAL A 164 5.64 -3.34 -15.09
CA VAL A 164 6.23 -2.27 -15.90
C VAL A 164 6.48 -2.75 -17.33
N CYS A 165 7.05 -3.94 -17.52
CA CYS A 165 7.28 -4.51 -18.84
C CYS A 165 5.96 -4.79 -19.59
N MET A 166 4.98 -5.40 -18.94
CA MET A 166 3.66 -5.66 -19.53
C MET A 166 2.93 -4.36 -19.89
N GLY A 167 3.00 -3.35 -19.02
CA GLY A 167 2.47 -2.01 -19.28
C GLY A 167 3.13 -1.36 -20.48
N ALA A 168 4.45 -1.41 -20.58
CA ALA A 168 5.18 -0.91 -21.74
C ALA A 168 4.78 -1.63 -23.05
N ALA A 169 4.61 -2.95 -23.01
CA ALA A 169 4.26 -3.74 -24.20
C ALA A 169 2.81 -3.53 -24.67
N HIS A 170 1.84 -3.42 -23.76
CA HIS A 170 0.41 -3.48 -24.11
C HIS A 170 -0.35 -2.16 -23.97
N LEU A 171 0.15 -1.25 -23.13
CA LEU A 171 -0.50 0.01 -22.78
C LEU A 171 0.22 1.24 -23.35
N ALA A 172 1.37 1.08 -24.01
CA ALA A 172 2.06 2.18 -24.69
C ALA A 172 1.13 2.88 -25.72
N GLY A 173 1.11 4.20 -25.70
CA GLY A 173 0.26 5.03 -26.57
C GLY A 173 -1.22 5.08 -26.17
N LYS A 174 -1.67 4.38 -25.12
CA LYS A 174 -3.07 4.34 -24.66
C LYS A 174 -3.32 5.17 -23.41
N ALA A 175 -2.52 6.21 -23.15
CA ALA A 175 -2.59 7.03 -21.94
C ALA A 175 -3.98 7.60 -21.64
N GLY A 176 -4.77 7.94 -22.68
CA GLY A 176 -6.15 8.43 -22.53
C GLY A 176 -7.13 7.41 -21.97
N GLN A 177 -6.85 6.10 -22.07
CA GLN A 177 -7.70 5.03 -21.53
C GLN A 177 -7.38 4.67 -20.07
N LEU A 178 -6.35 5.28 -19.48
CA LEU A 178 -5.92 5.06 -18.09
C LEU A 178 -6.59 6.00 -17.08
N GLN A 179 -7.72 6.62 -17.46
CA GLN A 179 -8.43 7.56 -16.60
C GLN A 179 -9.73 6.97 -16.04
N GLY A 180 -10.01 7.32 -14.77
CA GLY A 180 -11.26 6.96 -14.10
C GLY A 180 -11.53 5.46 -14.07
N VAL A 181 -12.76 5.08 -14.41
CA VAL A 181 -13.26 3.69 -14.40
C VAL A 181 -12.61 2.84 -15.51
N GLY A 182 -12.09 3.45 -16.57
CA GLY A 182 -11.41 2.73 -17.67
C GLY A 182 -10.06 2.12 -17.27
N PHE A 183 -9.49 2.55 -16.15
CA PHE A 183 -8.18 2.11 -15.67
C PHE A 183 -8.12 0.61 -15.40
N ALA A 184 -9.08 0.06 -14.66
CA ALA A 184 -9.09 -1.37 -14.32
C ALA A 184 -9.25 -2.25 -15.56
N ASP A 185 -10.12 -1.85 -16.50
CA ASP A 185 -10.27 -2.55 -17.78
C ASP A 185 -8.98 -2.46 -18.61
N ALA A 186 -8.30 -1.31 -18.64
CA ALA A 186 -7.04 -1.15 -19.33
C ALA A 186 -5.94 -2.05 -18.79
N LEU A 187 -5.83 -2.21 -17.46
CA LEU A 187 -4.90 -3.17 -16.85
C LEU A 187 -5.27 -4.61 -17.19
N SER A 188 -6.55 -4.97 -17.13
CA SER A 188 -7.01 -6.32 -17.46
C SER A 188 -6.66 -6.71 -18.90
N ARG A 189 -6.63 -5.74 -19.83
CA ARG A 189 -6.25 -5.95 -21.23
C ARG A 189 -4.82 -6.44 -21.42
N ALA A 190 -3.90 -6.09 -20.52
CA ALA A 190 -2.54 -6.61 -20.55
C ALA A 190 -2.50 -8.14 -20.38
N TYR A 191 -3.47 -8.69 -19.64
CA TYR A 191 -3.59 -10.13 -19.42
C TYR A 191 -4.45 -10.79 -20.50
N THR A 192 -5.60 -10.20 -20.86
CA THR A 192 -6.53 -10.82 -21.80
C THR A 192 -5.98 -10.87 -23.22
N ALA A 193 -5.05 -9.97 -23.57
CA ALA A 193 -4.37 -10.01 -24.86
C ALA A 193 -3.53 -11.28 -25.05
N ILE A 194 -3.05 -11.88 -23.95
CA ILE A 194 -2.19 -13.07 -23.98
C ILE A 194 -3.00 -14.32 -23.63
N MET A 195 -3.82 -14.25 -22.58
CA MET A 195 -4.49 -15.42 -22.00
C MET A 195 -5.95 -15.58 -22.44
N GLY A 196 -6.51 -14.60 -23.17
CA GLY A 196 -7.89 -14.60 -23.63
C GLY A 196 -8.88 -13.96 -22.64
N GLY A 197 -10.16 -13.91 -23.03
CA GLY A 197 -11.19 -13.12 -22.35
C GLY A 197 -11.54 -13.55 -20.92
N TRP A 198 -11.42 -14.84 -20.60
CA TRP A 198 -11.73 -15.38 -19.26
C TRP A 198 -10.86 -14.73 -18.17
N MET A 199 -9.63 -14.34 -18.54
CA MET A 199 -8.68 -13.73 -17.61
C MET A 199 -9.14 -12.36 -17.11
N ARG A 200 -10.05 -11.69 -17.83
CA ARG A 200 -10.66 -10.42 -17.37
C ARG A 200 -11.36 -10.60 -16.04
N HIS A 201 -12.16 -11.66 -15.91
CA HIS A 201 -12.95 -11.90 -14.69
C HIS A 201 -12.06 -12.27 -13.51
N LEU A 202 -11.06 -13.12 -13.74
CA LEU A 202 -10.08 -13.48 -12.72
C LEU A 202 -9.28 -12.25 -12.24
N PHE A 203 -8.87 -11.39 -13.17
CA PHE A 203 -8.17 -10.15 -12.85
C PHE A 203 -9.05 -9.20 -12.02
N MET A 204 -10.29 -8.94 -12.47
CA MET A 204 -11.21 -8.04 -11.75
C MET A 204 -11.52 -8.54 -10.35
N LEU A 205 -11.78 -9.84 -10.19
CA LEU A 205 -12.02 -10.45 -8.89
C LEU A 205 -10.82 -10.30 -7.96
N THR A 206 -9.62 -10.59 -8.47
CA THR A 206 -8.39 -10.49 -7.67
C THR A 206 -8.08 -9.05 -7.31
N ALA A 207 -8.15 -8.13 -8.27
CA ALA A 207 -7.91 -6.71 -8.05
C ALA A 207 -8.90 -6.13 -7.03
N PHE A 208 -10.17 -6.55 -7.07
CA PHE A 208 -11.16 -6.16 -6.07
C PHE A 208 -10.76 -6.64 -4.67
N PHE A 209 -10.47 -7.93 -4.48
CA PHE A 209 -10.10 -8.46 -3.17
C PHE A 209 -8.79 -7.89 -2.64
N ALA A 210 -7.80 -7.66 -3.51
CA ALA A 210 -6.56 -6.99 -3.13
C ALA A 210 -6.83 -5.58 -2.60
N MET A 211 -7.58 -4.75 -3.33
CA MET A 211 -7.91 -3.39 -2.89
C MET A 211 -8.85 -3.36 -1.68
N PHE A 212 -9.77 -4.33 -1.58
CA PHE A 212 -10.64 -4.49 -0.42
C PHE A 212 -9.83 -4.81 0.84
N SER A 213 -8.89 -5.77 0.74
CA SER A 213 -7.98 -6.10 1.83
C SER A 213 -7.11 -4.91 2.20
N THR A 214 -6.58 -4.15 1.24
CA THR A 214 -5.82 -2.93 1.53
C THR A 214 -6.68 -1.89 2.25
N SER A 215 -7.95 -1.72 1.86
CA SER A 215 -8.88 -0.79 2.54
C SER A 215 -9.08 -1.16 4.01
N TYR A 216 -9.26 -2.46 4.29
CA TYR A 216 -9.32 -2.99 5.66
C TYR A 216 -8.03 -2.68 6.44
N THR A 217 -6.89 -3.02 5.87
CA THR A 217 -5.57 -2.85 6.49
C THR A 217 -5.27 -1.39 6.80
N VAL A 218 -5.66 -0.47 5.91
CA VAL A 218 -5.50 0.98 6.08
C VAL A 218 -6.37 1.51 7.22
N ILE A 219 -7.65 1.15 7.26
CA ILE A 219 -8.54 1.59 8.37
C ILE A 219 -8.01 1.04 9.70
N ASP A 220 -7.68 -0.25 9.76
CA ASP A 220 -7.17 -0.87 10.99
C ASP A 220 -5.85 -0.24 11.45
N GLY A 221 -4.89 -0.11 10.54
CA GLY A 221 -3.55 0.40 10.83
C GLY A 221 -3.57 1.84 11.32
N PHE A 222 -4.25 2.75 10.61
CA PHE A 222 -4.36 4.14 11.04
C PHE A 222 -5.13 4.29 12.36
N SER A 223 -6.22 3.54 12.54
CA SER A 223 -7.03 3.60 13.77
C SER A 223 -6.25 3.11 15.00
N ARG A 224 -5.45 2.04 14.85
CA ARG A 224 -4.55 1.56 15.91
C ARG A 224 -3.48 2.58 16.24
N SER A 225 -2.76 3.08 15.23
CA SER A 225 -1.71 4.08 15.42
C SER A 225 -2.23 5.35 16.09
N PHE A 226 -3.44 5.79 15.71
CA PHE A 226 -4.06 6.96 16.33
C PHE A 226 -4.44 6.72 17.80
N ALA A 227 -5.10 5.60 18.09
CA ALA A 227 -5.52 5.26 19.45
C ALA A 227 -4.30 5.08 20.40
N GLU A 228 -3.24 4.42 19.93
CA GLU A 228 -1.99 4.27 20.68
C GLU A 228 -1.25 5.59 20.84
N GLY A 229 -1.17 6.40 19.78
CA GLY A 229 -0.55 7.73 19.83
C GLY A 229 -1.22 8.64 20.88
N LEU A 230 -2.56 8.61 20.98
CA LEU A 230 -3.29 9.33 22.02
C LEU A 230 -3.03 8.77 23.42
N ALA A 231 -2.98 7.45 23.56
CA ALA A 231 -2.71 6.81 24.85
C ALA A 231 -1.32 7.14 25.38
N VAL A 232 -0.32 7.26 24.50
CA VAL A 232 1.03 7.69 24.84
C VAL A 232 1.08 9.19 25.14
N LEU A 233 0.45 10.03 24.31
CA LEU A 233 0.56 11.48 24.46
C LEU A 233 -0.11 12.01 25.74
N PHE A 234 -1.25 11.43 26.12
CA PHE A 234 -2.02 11.94 27.25
C PHE A 234 -1.80 11.19 28.55
N GLU A 235 -1.09 10.05 28.55
CA GLU A 235 -0.78 9.17 29.70
C GLU A 235 -1.93 8.90 30.69
N LYS A 236 -3.18 9.13 30.28
CA LYS A 236 -4.36 9.04 31.14
C LYS A 236 -4.94 7.64 31.10
N ALA A 237 -5.18 7.06 32.28
CA ALA A 237 -5.90 5.79 32.42
C ALA A 237 -7.25 5.81 31.69
N ALA A 238 -7.96 6.94 31.72
CA ALA A 238 -9.22 7.15 30.99
C ALA A 238 -9.08 6.93 29.47
N VAL A 239 -8.00 7.41 28.85
CA VAL A 239 -7.74 7.22 27.40
C VAL A 239 -7.44 5.76 27.10
N ARG A 240 -6.73 5.07 28.00
CA ARG A 240 -6.43 3.64 27.89
C ARG A 240 -7.69 2.76 27.98
N HIS A 241 -8.62 3.11 28.88
CA HIS A 241 -9.92 2.43 28.98
C HIS A 241 -10.84 2.74 27.80
N ALA A 242 -10.79 3.96 27.25
CA ALA A 242 -11.56 4.37 26.09
C ALA A 242 -10.94 3.94 24.74
N LYS A 243 -9.82 3.22 24.73
CA LYS A 243 -9.03 2.91 23.52
C LYS A 243 -9.85 2.25 22.41
N ARG A 244 -10.74 1.31 22.75
CA ARG A 244 -11.64 0.69 21.75
C ARG A 244 -12.62 1.70 21.16
N GLY A 245 -13.17 2.60 21.98
CA GLY A 245 -14.04 3.68 21.51
C GLY A 245 -13.31 4.67 20.61
N ILE A 246 -12.08 5.04 20.97
CA ILE A 246 -11.22 5.91 20.14
C ILE A 246 -10.90 5.24 18.80
N TYR A 247 -10.53 3.96 18.82
CA TYR A 247 -10.29 3.18 17.61
C TYR A 247 -11.53 3.16 16.69
N LEU A 248 -12.71 2.81 17.22
CA LEU A 248 -13.94 2.73 16.43
C LEU A 248 -14.41 4.11 15.94
N GLY A 249 -14.28 5.13 16.79
CA GLY A 249 -14.61 6.51 16.44
C GLY A 249 -13.72 7.03 15.31
N PHE A 250 -12.40 6.78 15.40
CA PHE A 250 -11.46 7.14 14.35
C PHE A 250 -11.71 6.37 13.06
N ALA A 251 -11.91 5.05 13.13
CA ALA A 251 -12.21 4.20 11.98
C ALA A 251 -13.48 4.70 11.24
N SER A 252 -14.54 4.98 11.99
CA SER A 252 -15.81 5.47 11.43
C SER A 252 -15.69 6.87 10.84
N THR A 253 -14.99 7.78 11.53
CA THR A 253 -14.80 9.16 11.08
C THR A 253 -13.95 9.23 9.81
N THR A 254 -12.82 8.51 9.79
CA THR A 254 -11.95 8.47 8.61
C THR A 254 -12.63 7.82 7.41
N SER A 255 -13.42 6.76 7.63
CA SER A 255 -14.25 6.13 6.60
C SER A 255 -15.30 7.07 6.01
N LEU A 256 -16.03 7.80 6.86
CA LEU A 256 -17.02 8.78 6.43
C LEU A 256 -16.36 9.89 5.58
N LEU A 257 -15.23 10.43 6.07
CA LEU A 257 -14.49 11.49 5.38
C LEU A 257 -13.87 10.98 4.07
N ALA A 258 -13.43 9.72 4.01
CA ALA A 258 -12.94 9.12 2.77
C ALA A 258 -14.06 9.03 1.72
N VAL A 259 -15.25 8.53 2.09
CA VAL A 259 -16.40 8.48 1.17
C VAL A 259 -16.82 9.88 0.72
N ALA A 260 -16.84 10.86 1.63
CA ALA A 260 -17.12 12.25 1.28
C ALA A 260 -16.08 12.81 0.29
N THR A 261 -14.79 12.55 0.53
CA THR A 261 -13.69 12.96 -0.36
C THR A 261 -13.86 12.34 -1.75
N ILE A 262 -14.21 11.06 -1.83
CA ILE A 262 -14.48 10.38 -3.11
C ILE A 262 -15.68 11.02 -3.83
N ALA A 263 -16.75 11.34 -3.10
CA ALA A 263 -17.94 11.97 -3.68
C ALA A 263 -17.64 13.35 -4.27
N LEU A 264 -16.76 14.12 -3.63
CA LEU A 264 -16.34 15.46 -4.05
C LEU A 264 -15.35 15.44 -5.23
N VAL A 265 -14.34 14.56 -5.20
CA VAL A 265 -13.27 14.53 -6.22
C VAL A 265 -13.67 13.73 -7.46
N GLY A 266 -14.42 12.63 -7.29
CA GLY A 266 -14.99 11.83 -8.38
C GLY A 266 -14.00 11.03 -9.25
N ASN A 267 -12.69 11.35 -9.25
CA ASN A 267 -11.67 10.64 -10.03
C ASN A 267 -10.68 9.85 -9.15
N PRO A 268 -10.71 8.50 -9.18
CA PRO A 268 -9.80 7.64 -8.43
C PRO A 268 -8.31 7.87 -8.72
N VAL A 269 -7.95 8.15 -9.98
CA VAL A 269 -6.55 8.34 -10.39
C VAL A 269 -5.97 9.62 -9.79
N THR A 270 -6.75 10.69 -9.79
CA THR A 270 -6.37 11.97 -9.16
C THR A 270 -6.20 11.79 -7.65
N LEU A 271 -7.11 11.07 -6.99
CA LEU A 271 -7.01 10.78 -5.56
C LEU A 271 -5.71 10.05 -5.23
N VAL A 272 -5.42 8.95 -5.92
CA VAL A 272 -4.19 8.16 -5.71
C VAL A 272 -2.94 9.02 -5.93
N THR A 273 -2.93 9.83 -7.01
CA THR A 273 -1.77 10.69 -7.33
C THR A 273 -1.52 11.75 -6.26
N VAL A 274 -2.57 12.44 -5.80
CA VAL A 274 -2.45 13.47 -4.76
C VAL A 274 -1.96 12.85 -3.45
N VAL A 275 -2.52 11.71 -3.08
CA VAL A 275 -2.15 11.01 -1.85
C VAL A 275 -0.71 10.51 -1.90
N ALA A 276 -0.27 9.97 -3.03
CA ALA A 276 1.12 9.54 -3.21
C ALA A 276 2.10 10.71 -3.03
N ILE A 277 1.76 11.91 -3.53
CA ILE A 277 2.58 13.11 -3.35
C ILE A 277 2.60 13.56 -1.88
N VAL A 278 1.45 13.54 -1.20
CA VAL A 278 1.38 13.87 0.24
C VAL A 278 2.19 12.86 1.07
N SER A 279 2.13 11.58 0.72
CA SER A 279 2.95 10.53 1.34
C SER A 279 4.44 10.75 1.08
N LEU A 280 4.83 11.14 -0.13
CA LEU A 280 6.22 11.50 -0.44
C LEU A 280 6.69 12.72 0.37
N ALA A 281 5.83 13.71 0.59
CA ALA A 281 6.17 14.88 1.40
C ALA A 281 6.43 14.51 2.88
N LEU A 282 5.71 13.52 3.41
CA LEU A 282 5.88 13.04 4.78
C LEU A 282 6.95 11.94 4.91
N ALA A 283 7.35 11.31 3.80
CA ALA A 283 8.29 10.20 3.77
C ALA A 283 9.64 10.51 4.45
N PRO A 284 10.35 11.61 4.14
CA PRO A 284 11.63 11.91 4.79
C PRO A 284 11.53 12.01 6.31
N LEU A 285 10.46 12.64 6.82
CA LEU A 285 10.23 12.80 8.24
C LEU A 285 10.00 11.44 8.92
N LEU A 286 9.10 10.63 8.38
CA LEU A 286 8.79 9.31 8.94
C LEU A 286 10.01 8.38 8.88
N TYR A 287 10.79 8.45 7.80
CA TYR A 287 12.00 7.65 7.63
C TYR A 287 13.08 8.04 8.65
N ALA A 288 13.32 9.35 8.84
CA ALA A 288 14.27 9.85 9.82
C ALA A 288 13.86 9.49 11.26
N LEU A 289 12.57 9.61 11.60
CA LEU A 289 12.04 9.21 12.90
C LEU A 289 12.22 7.71 13.15
N ASN A 290 11.92 6.86 12.16
CA ASN A 290 12.14 5.42 12.27
C ASN A 290 13.60 5.06 12.49
N LEU A 291 14.51 5.71 11.74
CA LEU A 291 15.95 5.49 11.90
C LEU A 291 16.44 5.97 13.27
N TRP A 292 15.92 7.09 13.76
CA TRP A 292 16.23 7.60 15.08
C TRP A 292 15.73 6.65 16.18
N CYS A 293 14.48 6.18 16.12
CA CYS A 293 13.93 5.22 17.08
C CYS A 293 14.74 3.91 17.11
N THR A 294 15.04 3.35 15.95
CA THR A 294 15.77 2.06 15.85
C THR A 294 17.23 2.14 16.27
N THR A 295 17.85 3.31 16.20
CA THR A 295 19.28 3.49 16.58
C THR A 295 19.47 4.01 18.00
N ARG A 296 18.55 4.83 18.52
CA ARG A 296 18.69 5.50 19.83
C ARG A 296 17.88 4.86 20.95
N HIS A 297 16.69 4.33 20.67
CA HIS A 297 15.78 3.83 21.72
C HIS A 297 15.89 2.33 21.98
N ILE A 298 16.52 1.56 21.08
CA ILE A 298 16.81 0.15 21.33
C ILE A 298 18.00 0.05 22.28
N THR A 299 17.74 -0.38 23.53
CA THR A 299 18.75 -0.47 24.60
C THR A 299 19.74 -1.62 24.38
N ASP A 300 19.28 -2.74 23.84
CA ASP A 300 20.12 -3.89 23.51
C ASP A 300 20.88 -3.66 22.19
N CYS A 301 22.19 -3.53 22.28
CA CYS A 301 23.06 -3.33 21.13
C CYS A 301 23.00 -4.48 20.11
N SER A 302 22.71 -5.72 20.54
CA SER A 302 22.63 -6.90 19.66
C SER A 302 21.38 -6.87 18.76
N MET A 303 20.35 -6.13 19.16
CA MET A 303 19.09 -5.97 18.40
C MET A 303 19.08 -4.73 17.50
N ARG A 304 20.16 -3.93 17.48
CA ARG A 304 20.23 -2.74 16.64
C ARG A 304 20.50 -3.09 15.17
N PRO A 305 20.04 -2.26 14.22
CA PRO A 305 20.39 -2.43 12.81
C PRO A 305 21.90 -2.38 12.59
N HIS A 306 22.39 -3.22 11.67
CA HIS A 306 23.80 -3.21 11.26
C HIS A 306 24.18 -1.83 10.67
N PRO A 307 25.41 -1.31 10.86
CA PRO A 307 25.82 0.01 10.35
C PRO A 307 25.55 0.24 8.86
N ALA A 308 25.71 -0.80 8.03
CA ALA A 308 25.38 -0.73 6.60
C ALA A 308 23.89 -0.45 6.34
N VAL A 309 22.99 -0.99 7.18
CA VAL A 309 21.54 -0.74 7.10
C VAL A 309 21.21 0.69 7.56
N ILE A 310 21.95 1.20 8.55
CA ILE A 310 21.82 2.60 8.99
C ILE A 310 22.25 3.56 7.88
N LEU A 311 23.38 3.29 7.22
CA LEU A 311 23.83 4.05 6.06
C LEU A 311 22.80 4.02 4.93
N LEU A 312 22.29 2.83 4.58
CA LEU A 312 21.23 2.67 3.59
C LEU A 312 19.98 3.46 3.99
N GLY A 313 19.66 3.50 5.28
CA GLY A 313 18.54 4.28 5.80
C GLY A 313 18.72 5.78 5.58
N TRP A 314 19.91 6.33 5.87
CA TRP A 314 20.22 7.74 5.59
C TRP A 314 20.23 8.07 4.10
N LEU A 315 20.75 7.17 3.25
CA LEU A 315 20.66 7.29 1.80
C LEU A 315 19.20 7.29 1.32
N GLY A 316 18.34 6.49 1.96
CA GLY A 316 16.90 6.48 1.73
C GLY A 316 16.25 7.83 2.06
N VAL A 317 16.59 8.43 3.21
CA VAL A 317 16.12 9.79 3.58
C VAL A 317 16.55 10.82 2.53
N ALA A 318 17.83 10.82 2.15
CA ALA A 318 18.36 11.73 1.15
C ALA A 318 17.67 11.54 -0.22
N GLY A 319 17.43 10.29 -0.62
CA GLY A 319 16.71 9.95 -1.85
C GLY A 319 15.27 10.45 -1.86
N MET A 320 14.54 10.34 -0.74
CA MET A 320 13.17 10.85 -0.62
C MET A 320 13.13 12.39 -0.65
N ILE A 321 14.09 13.07 -0.03
CA ILE A 321 14.23 14.53 -0.11
C ILE A 321 14.50 14.97 -1.55
N LEU A 322 15.42 14.28 -2.23
CA LEU A 322 15.73 14.56 -3.64
C LEU A 322 14.50 14.37 -4.53
N ALA A 323 13.78 13.26 -4.38
CA ALA A 323 12.56 12.97 -5.13
C ALA A 323 11.47 14.03 -4.90
N LEU A 324 11.28 14.45 -3.64
CA LEU A 324 10.37 15.54 -3.29
C LEU A 324 10.80 16.86 -3.94
N GLY A 325 12.08 17.22 -3.84
CA GLY A 325 12.64 18.43 -4.44
C GLY A 325 12.46 18.47 -5.96
N LEU A 326 12.72 17.35 -6.65
CA LEU A 326 12.52 17.22 -8.09
C LEU A 326 11.03 17.36 -8.47
N THR A 327 10.12 16.81 -7.67
CA THR A 327 8.68 16.93 -7.91
C THR A 327 8.20 18.37 -7.82
N VAL A 328 8.67 19.09 -6.79
CA VAL A 328 8.35 20.51 -6.59
C VAL A 328 8.95 21.35 -7.71
N TYR A 329 10.22 21.10 -8.07
CA TYR A 329 10.90 21.78 -9.17
C TYR A 329 10.13 21.65 -10.49
N VAL A 330 9.75 20.42 -10.87
CA VAL A 330 9.00 20.17 -12.11
C VAL A 330 7.64 20.85 -12.08
N LYS A 331 6.91 20.81 -10.97
CA LYS A 331 5.57 21.45 -10.89
C LYS A 331 5.60 22.98 -10.89
N LEU A 332 6.69 23.60 -10.43
CA LEU A 332 6.77 25.07 -10.29
C LEU A 332 7.40 25.75 -11.52
N ILE A 333 8.22 25.04 -12.29
CA ILE A 333 9.05 25.63 -13.35
C ILE A 333 8.68 25.14 -14.75
N ILE A 334 8.09 23.94 -14.89
CA ILE A 334 7.66 23.35 -16.16
C ILE A 334 6.13 23.34 -16.22
#